data_AF-A0A1A7YGV4-F1
#
_entry.id   AF-A0A1A7YGV4-F1
#
_cell.length_a   1.000
_cell.length_b   1.000
_cell.length_c   1.000
_cell.angle_alpha   90.00
_cell.angle_beta   90.00
_cell.angle_gamma   90.00
#
_symmetry.space_group_name_H-M   'P 1'
#
loop_
_entity.id
_entity.type
_entity.pdbx_description
1 polymer ?
#
loop_
_entity_poly.entity_id
_entity_poly.type
_entity_poly.pdbx_seq_one_letter_code
_entity_poly.pdbx_strand_id
1 'polypeptide(L)'
;MQLLVNMEMKPCFSFYSKLPSLQQLSVRRKSGVRPAPLLTAAPVRALIDEQISIQGCFLPPHSPVTLSARMHSDEGDLWESFAHFNTNASGTFNSTNDHSVGGSYLGCEPMGLFWGMQPAAFQLLQDHPQVVSDRVGIIGLSFGCYMTLRIATRTGVKPACLVGINGPVGMGEDDLSASSIENADMIEESLRSAGKSHLFTRLSYPGAGHLIEPPYSPNARASMWSIKPKKLITLWGGHPAPHAAAQEDAWAKVLNFLDNNLRR
;
A
#
# COMPACT_ATOMS: atom_id res chain seq x y z
N MET A 1 19.83 -15.81 -20.39
CA MET A 1 19.30 -16.09 -19.04
C MET A 1 17.79 -16.15 -19.16
N GLN A 2 17.16 -17.34 -19.00
CA GLN A 2 15.70 -17.48 -19.08
C GLN A 2 15.12 -17.03 -17.74
N LEU A 3 14.52 -15.84 -17.70
CA LEU A 3 13.78 -15.37 -16.54
C LEU A 3 12.38 -15.99 -16.55
N LEU A 4 12.10 -16.83 -15.56
CA LEU A 4 10.80 -17.45 -15.38
C LEU A 4 9.93 -16.49 -14.54
N VAL A 5 9.24 -15.57 -15.22
CA VAL A 5 8.36 -14.58 -14.57
C VAL A 5 6.99 -15.21 -14.35
N ASN A 6 6.62 -15.41 -13.08
CA ASN A 6 5.27 -15.86 -12.73
C ASN A 6 4.34 -14.66 -12.68
N MET A 7 3.40 -14.59 -13.63
CA MET A 7 2.38 -13.55 -13.71
C MET A 7 1.07 -14.05 -13.09
N GLU A 8 0.58 -13.35 -12.07
CA GLU A 8 -0.70 -13.66 -11.42
C GLU A 8 -1.67 -12.50 -11.54
N MET A 9 -2.94 -12.81 -11.83
CA MET A 9 -4.04 -11.86 -11.84
C MET A 9 -4.98 -12.19 -10.68
N LYS A 10 -5.11 -11.27 -9.70
CA LYS A 10 -6.00 -11.45 -8.55
C LYS A 10 -7.33 -10.73 -8.80
N PRO A 11 -8.45 -11.45 -8.99
CA PRO A 11 -9.75 -10.81 -9.11
C PRO A 11 -10.23 -10.30 -7.74
N CYS A 12 -10.63 -9.04 -7.67
CA CYS A 12 -11.20 -8.45 -6.46
C CYS A 12 -12.73 -8.71 -6.45
N PHE A 13 -13.17 -9.82 -5.82
CA PHE A 13 -14.60 -10.08 -5.60
C PHE A 13 -14.89 -10.14 -4.09
N SER A 14 -15.66 -9.18 -3.58
CA SER A 14 -16.27 -9.26 -2.25
C SER A 14 -17.74 -9.61 -2.43
N PHE A 15 -18.12 -10.85 -2.11
CA PHE A 15 -19.52 -11.29 -2.09
C PHE A 15 -20.09 -11.11 -0.68
N TYR A 16 -20.95 -10.12 -0.48
CA TYR A 16 -21.84 -10.06 0.67
C TYR A 16 -23.06 -10.95 0.42
N SER A 17 -23.16 -12.07 1.12
CA SER A 17 -24.35 -12.92 1.11
C SER A 17 -25.28 -12.56 2.27
N LYS A 18 -26.44 -11.96 1.97
CA LYS A 18 -27.64 -12.03 2.81
C LYS A 18 -28.84 -12.38 1.94
N LEU A 19 -29.50 -13.48 2.31
CA LEU A 19 -30.85 -13.91 1.91
C LEU A 19 -31.54 -14.36 3.23
N PRO A 20 -32.89 -14.45 3.35
CA PRO A 20 -33.88 -14.54 2.26
C PRO A 20 -35.19 -13.73 2.46
N SER A 21 -35.96 -13.55 1.38
CA SER A 21 -37.40 -13.87 1.34
C SER A 21 -37.89 -13.92 -0.12
N LEU A 22 -38.51 -15.05 -0.47
CA LEU A 22 -39.01 -15.42 -1.79
C LEU A 22 -40.26 -14.62 -2.20
N GLN A 23 -40.26 -14.06 -3.41
CA GLN A 23 -41.44 -14.03 -4.26
C GLN A 23 -41.04 -14.35 -5.72
N GLN A 24 -41.89 -15.15 -6.34
CA GLN A 24 -41.65 -15.96 -7.52
C GLN A 24 -41.88 -15.13 -8.80
N LEU A 25 -40.84 -14.95 -9.62
CA LEU A 25 -40.97 -14.46 -10.98
C LEU A 25 -40.13 -15.35 -11.90
N SER A 26 -40.81 -16.05 -12.81
CA SER A 26 -40.21 -16.86 -13.86
C SER A 26 -39.55 -15.97 -14.91
N VAL A 27 -38.22 -15.93 -14.94
CA VAL A 27 -37.47 -15.35 -16.06
C VAL A 27 -36.36 -16.30 -16.50
N ARG A 28 -36.59 -16.89 -17.68
CA ARG A 28 -35.68 -17.42 -18.70
C ARG A 28 -34.21 -17.59 -18.26
N ARG A 29 -33.81 -18.84 -18.02
CA ARG A 29 -32.43 -19.27 -17.77
C ARG A 29 -31.57 -18.94 -19.01
N LYS A 30 -30.90 -17.78 -19.04
CA LYS A 30 -29.73 -17.59 -19.89
C LYS A 30 -28.58 -18.33 -19.21
N SER A 31 -28.13 -19.44 -19.80
CA SER A 31 -26.89 -20.10 -19.44
C SER A 31 -25.71 -19.18 -19.81
N GLY A 32 -25.45 -18.16 -19.00
CA GLY A 32 -24.32 -17.25 -19.17
C GLY A 32 -23.13 -17.76 -18.38
N VAL A 33 -22.46 -18.82 -18.85
CA VAL A 33 -21.11 -19.11 -18.35
C VAL A 33 -20.23 -18.01 -18.95
N ARG A 34 -19.92 -16.98 -18.17
CA ARG A 34 -18.90 -16.00 -18.58
C ARG A 34 -17.57 -16.76 -18.70
N PRO A 35 -16.82 -16.60 -19.80
CA PRO A 35 -15.51 -17.21 -19.92
C PRO A 35 -14.63 -16.77 -18.73
N ALA A 36 -13.78 -17.68 -18.24
CA ALA A 36 -12.88 -17.35 -17.15
C ALA A 36 -11.90 -16.24 -17.59
N PRO A 37 -11.52 -15.31 -16.71
CA PRO A 37 -10.51 -14.30 -17.01
C PRO A 37 -9.24 -14.94 -17.58
N LEU A 38 -8.72 -14.38 -18.66
CA LEU A 38 -7.54 -14.89 -19.38
C LEU A 38 -6.48 -13.80 -19.46
N LEU A 39 -5.22 -14.15 -19.18
CA LEU A 39 -4.07 -13.28 -19.37
C LEU A 39 -3.15 -13.90 -20.43
N THR A 40 -2.72 -13.12 -21.41
CA THR A 40 -1.85 -13.55 -22.51
C THR A 40 -0.66 -12.61 -22.64
N ALA A 41 0.48 -13.13 -23.10
CA ALA A 41 1.68 -12.37 -23.37
C ALA A 41 2.20 -12.69 -24.78
N ALA A 42 2.63 -11.66 -25.51
CA ALA A 42 3.19 -11.77 -26.85
C ALA A 42 4.47 -10.94 -26.98
N PRO A 43 5.62 -11.53 -27.36
CA PRO A 43 5.81 -12.97 -27.59
C PRO A 43 5.74 -13.78 -26.29
N VAL A 44 5.45 -15.08 -26.39
CA VAL A 44 5.34 -15.99 -25.22
C VAL A 44 6.69 -16.23 -24.55
N ARG A 45 7.78 -16.06 -25.30
CA ARG A 45 9.16 -16.05 -24.80
C ARG A 45 9.86 -14.86 -25.43
N ALA A 46 10.56 -14.10 -24.60
CA ALA A 46 11.35 -12.95 -25.04
C ALA A 46 12.63 -12.89 -24.21
N LEU A 47 13.65 -12.23 -24.75
CA LEU A 47 14.80 -11.78 -23.99
C LEU A 47 14.45 -10.52 -23.17
N ILE A 48 15.29 -10.16 -22.20
CA ILE A 48 15.02 -9.02 -21.30
C ILE A 48 15.02 -7.67 -22.02
N ASP A 49 15.74 -7.59 -23.14
CA ASP A 49 15.83 -6.45 -24.04
C ASP A 49 14.75 -6.45 -25.13
N GLU A 50 13.89 -7.47 -25.16
CA GLU A 50 12.77 -7.57 -26.09
C GLU A 50 11.47 -7.11 -25.43
N GLN A 51 10.64 -6.40 -26.20
CA GLN A 51 9.36 -5.89 -25.70
C GLN A 51 8.32 -7.02 -25.63
N ILE A 52 7.58 -7.07 -24.52
CA ILE A 52 6.45 -8.00 -24.31
C ILE A 52 5.15 -7.19 -24.19
N SER A 53 4.13 -7.58 -24.95
CA SER A 53 2.76 -7.07 -24.81
C SER A 53 1.94 -8.03 -23.96
N ILE A 54 1.28 -7.51 -22.93
CA ILE A 54 0.43 -8.30 -22.03
C ILE A 54 -1.02 -7.88 -22.23
N GLN A 55 -1.91 -8.84 -22.44
CA GLN A 55 -3.33 -8.60 -22.67
C GLN A 55 -4.19 -9.42 -21.71
N GLY A 56 -5.11 -8.73 -21.02
CA GLY A 56 -6.18 -9.36 -20.25
C GLY A 56 -7.47 -9.43 -21.05
N CYS A 57 -8.14 -10.58 -21.00
CA CYS A 57 -9.38 -10.88 -21.71
C CYS A 57 -10.42 -11.49 -20.77
N PHE A 58 -11.70 -11.40 -21.16
CA PHE A 58 -12.84 -11.96 -20.42
C PHE A 58 -13.00 -11.38 -19.00
N LEU A 59 -12.62 -10.12 -18.82
CA LEU A 59 -12.78 -9.39 -17.56
C LEU A 59 -14.14 -8.67 -17.55
N PRO A 60 -14.66 -8.28 -16.37
CA PRO A 60 -15.81 -7.40 -16.31
C PRO A 60 -15.55 -6.08 -17.09
N PRO A 61 -16.47 -5.60 -17.94
CA PRO A 61 -16.30 -4.34 -18.67
C PRO A 61 -16.18 -3.13 -17.75
N HIS A 62 -15.44 -2.10 -18.15
CA HIS A 62 -15.28 -0.83 -17.43
C HIS A 62 -14.91 -0.99 -15.95
N SER A 63 -14.12 -2.02 -15.65
CA SER A 63 -13.79 -2.40 -14.28
C SER A 63 -12.30 -2.19 -14.01
N PRO A 64 -11.94 -1.72 -12.81
CA PRO A 64 -10.55 -1.59 -12.41
C PRO A 64 -9.93 -2.98 -12.24
N VAL A 65 -8.75 -3.17 -12.80
CA VAL A 65 -7.97 -4.40 -12.72
C VAL A 65 -6.54 -4.08 -12.30
N THR A 66 -5.93 -5.01 -11.55
CA THR A 66 -4.52 -4.91 -11.14
C THR A 66 -3.74 -6.04 -11.78
N LEU A 67 -2.74 -5.69 -12.57
CA LEU A 67 -1.77 -6.60 -13.13
C LEU A 67 -0.53 -6.62 -12.23
N SER A 68 -0.09 -7.79 -11.78
CA SER A 68 1.08 -7.95 -10.90
C SER A 68 2.11 -8.86 -11.55
N ALA A 69 3.37 -8.43 -11.52
CA ALA A 69 4.52 -9.22 -11.95
C ALA A 69 5.41 -9.53 -10.75
N ARG A 70 5.89 -10.77 -10.66
CA ARG A 70 6.81 -11.23 -9.62
C ARG A 70 7.95 -12.04 -10.24
N MET A 71 9.15 -11.84 -9.72
CA MET A 71 10.38 -12.49 -10.15
C MET A 71 11.22 -12.84 -8.91
N HIS A 72 11.90 -13.98 -8.91
CA HIS A 72 12.91 -14.28 -7.89
C HIS A 72 14.30 -14.09 -8.50
N SER A 73 15.22 -13.47 -7.77
CA SER A 73 16.64 -13.42 -8.15
C SER A 73 17.28 -14.82 -7.99
N ASP A 74 18.49 -14.99 -8.52
CA ASP A 74 19.26 -16.23 -8.31
C ASP A 74 19.61 -16.46 -6.83
N GLU A 75 19.68 -15.37 -6.04
CA GLU A 75 19.88 -15.40 -4.58
C GLU A 75 18.57 -15.66 -3.80
N GLY A 76 17.44 -15.73 -4.50
CA GLY A 76 16.11 -16.02 -3.93
C GLY A 76 15.29 -14.79 -3.58
N ASP A 77 15.81 -13.57 -3.76
CA ASP A 77 15.06 -12.35 -3.43
C ASP A 77 13.84 -12.17 -4.33
N LEU A 78 12.69 -11.90 -3.71
CA LEU A 78 11.48 -11.56 -4.45
C LEU A 78 11.53 -10.10 -4.93
N TRP A 79 11.31 -9.92 -6.23
CA TRP A 79 11.09 -8.65 -6.90
C TRP A 79 9.64 -8.57 -7.38
N GLU A 80 8.98 -7.43 -7.12
CA GLU A 80 7.59 -7.24 -7.48
C GLU A 80 7.34 -5.90 -8.16
N SER A 81 6.34 -5.88 -9.04
CA SER A 81 5.71 -4.66 -9.53
C SER A 81 4.21 -4.89 -9.76
N PHE A 82 3.48 -3.79 -9.85
CA PHE A 82 2.08 -3.84 -10.24
C PHE A 82 1.65 -2.59 -11.00
N ALA A 83 0.61 -2.73 -11.81
CA ALA A 83 -0.02 -1.64 -12.53
C ALA A 83 -1.54 -1.80 -12.49
N HIS A 84 -2.24 -0.67 -12.44
CA HIS A 84 -3.69 -0.60 -12.43
C HIS A 84 -4.18 -0.17 -13.82
N PHE A 85 -5.11 -0.92 -14.38
CA PHE A 85 -5.76 -0.62 -15.66
C PHE A 85 -7.26 -0.62 -15.48
N ASN A 86 -7.97 0.02 -16.41
CA ASN A 86 -9.41 -0.09 -16.52
C ASN A 86 -9.74 -0.87 -17.79
N THR A 87 -10.57 -1.90 -17.67
CA THR A 87 -10.99 -2.68 -18.85
C THR A 87 -11.91 -1.84 -19.73
N ASN A 88 -11.85 -2.06 -21.04
CA ASN A 88 -12.75 -1.43 -22.00
C ASN A 88 -14.15 -2.07 -22.00
N ALA A 89 -15.02 -1.61 -22.91
CA ALA A 89 -16.39 -2.11 -23.04
C ALA A 89 -16.48 -3.61 -23.38
N SER A 90 -15.43 -4.18 -24.00
CA SER A 90 -15.35 -5.61 -24.29
C SER A 90 -14.75 -6.43 -23.14
N GLY A 91 -14.39 -5.81 -22.01
CA GLY A 91 -13.80 -6.52 -20.88
C GLY A 91 -12.35 -6.93 -21.13
N THR A 92 -11.58 -6.09 -21.84
CA THR A 92 -10.18 -6.33 -22.18
C THR A 92 -9.29 -5.16 -21.78
N PHE A 93 -8.00 -5.41 -21.57
CA PHE A 93 -6.97 -4.38 -21.45
C PHE A 93 -5.67 -4.85 -22.12
N ASN A 94 -4.83 -3.94 -22.59
CA ASN A 94 -3.52 -4.19 -23.18
C ASN A 94 -2.45 -3.27 -22.55
N SER A 95 -1.41 -3.86 -21.95
CA SER A 95 -0.35 -3.13 -21.23
C SER A 95 0.48 -2.19 -22.12
N THR A 96 0.49 -2.41 -23.43
CA THR A 96 1.25 -1.62 -24.40
C THR A 96 0.51 -0.34 -24.81
N ASN A 97 -0.82 -0.39 -24.88
CA ASN A 97 -1.64 0.69 -25.43
C ASN A 97 -2.52 1.40 -24.39
N ASP A 98 -2.88 0.69 -23.31
CA ASP A 98 -3.72 1.26 -22.26
C ASP A 98 -2.85 1.91 -21.19
N HIS A 99 -3.34 3.04 -20.66
CA HIS A 99 -2.64 3.78 -19.62
C HIS A 99 -2.75 3.06 -18.26
N SER A 100 -1.60 2.84 -17.62
CA SER A 100 -1.58 2.55 -16.19
C SER A 100 -2.06 3.78 -15.43
N VAL A 101 -3.13 3.63 -14.65
CA VAL A 101 -3.72 4.69 -13.81
C VAL A 101 -3.12 4.74 -12.40
N GLY A 102 -2.20 3.82 -12.08
CA GLY A 102 -1.49 3.77 -10.81
C GLY A 102 -0.69 2.48 -10.64
N GLY A 103 0.16 2.45 -9.62
CA GLY A 103 0.96 1.27 -9.29
C GLY A 103 2.43 1.62 -9.13
N SER A 104 3.31 0.70 -9.53
CA SER A 104 4.77 0.90 -9.62
C SER A 104 5.15 1.90 -10.73
N TYR A 105 4.28 2.09 -11.73
CA TYR A 105 4.47 3.06 -12.81
C TYR A 105 3.14 3.64 -13.31
N LEU A 106 3.21 4.76 -14.02
CA LEU A 106 2.08 5.49 -14.61
C LEU A 106 2.28 5.66 -16.11
N GLY A 107 1.18 5.79 -16.85
CA GLY A 107 1.22 6.05 -18.28
C GLY A 107 1.26 4.80 -19.15
N CYS A 108 1.57 5.00 -20.44
CA CYS A 108 1.58 3.96 -21.46
C CYS A 108 2.98 3.38 -21.58
N GLU A 109 3.34 2.50 -20.63
CA GLU A 109 4.70 1.97 -20.47
C GLU A 109 4.69 0.44 -20.64
N PRO A 110 4.94 -0.08 -21.86
CA PRO A 110 4.78 -1.51 -22.17
C PRO A 110 5.66 -2.42 -21.30
N MET A 111 6.87 -1.95 -20.97
CA MET A 111 7.84 -2.65 -20.13
C MET A 111 7.81 -2.19 -18.66
N GLY A 112 6.83 -1.39 -18.27
CA GLY A 112 6.71 -0.79 -16.94
C GLY A 112 6.76 -1.78 -15.79
N LEU A 113 6.17 -2.97 -15.99
CA LEU A 113 6.18 -4.04 -14.98
C LEU A 113 7.58 -4.62 -14.74
N PHE A 114 8.49 -4.53 -15.72
CA PHE A 114 9.81 -5.14 -15.61
C PHE A 114 10.83 -4.16 -15.03
N TRP A 115 10.96 -2.96 -15.61
CA TRP A 115 11.89 -1.96 -15.06
C TRP A 115 11.37 -1.30 -13.77
N GLY A 116 10.06 -1.34 -13.53
CA GLY A 116 9.43 -0.86 -12.29
C GLY A 116 9.41 -1.88 -11.16
N MET A 117 10.10 -3.03 -11.33
CA MET A 117 10.27 -4.00 -10.25
C MET A 117 11.08 -3.39 -9.12
N GLN A 118 10.60 -3.60 -7.91
CA GLN A 118 11.29 -3.24 -6.69
C GLN A 118 11.50 -4.51 -5.86
N PRO A 119 12.60 -4.59 -5.07
CA PRO A 119 12.72 -5.63 -4.08
C PRO A 119 11.48 -5.60 -3.19
N ALA A 120 10.86 -6.75 -2.98
CA ALA A 120 9.80 -6.92 -2.01
C ALA A 120 10.45 -6.87 -0.62
N ALA A 121 10.86 -5.67 -0.17
CA ALA A 121 11.62 -5.47 1.06
C ALA A 121 10.96 -6.12 2.28
N PHE A 122 9.63 -6.16 2.28
CA PHE A 122 8.87 -6.87 3.29
C PHE A 122 9.09 -8.40 3.22
N GLN A 123 9.02 -9.00 2.04
CA GLN A 123 9.27 -10.44 1.86
C GLN A 123 10.74 -10.80 2.13
N LEU A 124 11.69 -9.97 1.72
CA LEU A 124 13.11 -10.14 2.03
C LEU A 124 13.32 -10.21 3.55
N LEU A 125 12.67 -9.33 4.31
CA LEU A 125 12.67 -9.42 5.77
C LEU A 125 12.02 -10.72 6.26
N GLN A 126 10.91 -11.15 5.67
CA GLN A 126 10.25 -12.39 6.05
C GLN A 126 11.11 -13.64 5.80
N ASP A 127 11.93 -13.63 4.75
CA ASP A 127 12.76 -14.77 4.36
C ASP A 127 14.12 -14.77 5.10
N HIS A 128 14.44 -13.70 5.85
CA HIS A 128 15.70 -13.58 6.57
C HIS A 128 15.76 -14.55 7.78
N PRO A 129 16.83 -15.34 7.96
CA PRO A 129 16.87 -16.43 8.96
C PRO A 129 16.80 -15.97 10.42
N GLN A 130 17.09 -14.68 10.68
CA GLN A 130 16.98 -14.08 12.02
C GLN A 130 15.63 -13.38 12.28
N VAL A 131 14.74 -13.36 11.29
CA VAL A 131 13.43 -12.73 11.38
C VAL A 131 12.37 -13.81 11.45
N VAL A 132 11.37 -13.61 12.29
CA VAL A 132 10.20 -14.48 12.32
C VAL A 132 9.21 -13.94 11.30
N SER A 133 9.02 -14.71 10.22
CA SER A 133 8.34 -14.26 8.99
C SER A 133 6.92 -13.75 9.19
N ASP A 134 6.19 -14.26 10.19
CA ASP A 134 4.83 -13.83 10.52
C ASP A 134 4.77 -12.67 11.53
N ARG A 135 5.91 -12.21 12.06
CA ARG A 135 6.01 -11.19 13.12
C ARG A 135 6.86 -10.00 12.67
N VAL A 136 6.49 -9.43 11.52
CA VAL A 136 7.09 -8.19 11.00
C VAL A 136 6.12 -7.02 11.18
N GLY A 137 6.53 -6.01 11.94
CA GLY A 137 5.81 -4.74 12.08
C GLY A 137 6.40 -3.66 11.16
N ILE A 138 5.58 -2.68 10.77
CA ILE A 138 6.03 -1.54 9.95
C ILE A 138 5.79 -0.25 10.72
N ILE A 139 6.81 0.60 10.81
CA ILE A 139 6.75 1.92 11.45
C ILE A 139 7.01 2.98 10.39
N GLY A 140 6.10 3.94 10.28
CA GLY A 140 6.22 5.09 9.38
C GLY A 140 6.23 6.39 10.16
N LEU A 141 7.11 7.32 9.76
CA LEU A 141 7.13 8.71 10.24
C LEU A 141 6.83 9.64 9.08
N SER A 142 6.00 10.67 9.28
CA SER A 142 5.66 11.65 8.23
C SER A 142 5.14 10.95 6.96
N PHE A 143 5.66 11.29 5.78
CA PHE A 143 5.31 10.61 4.52
C PHE A 143 5.42 9.06 4.61
N GLY A 144 6.27 8.54 5.49
CA GLY A 144 6.39 7.11 5.79
C GLY A 144 5.10 6.47 6.32
N CYS A 145 4.20 7.22 6.97
CA CYS A 145 2.88 6.71 7.40
C CYS A 145 2.01 6.33 6.20
N TYR A 146 2.00 7.17 5.16
CA TYR A 146 1.27 6.90 3.93
C TYR A 146 1.84 5.67 3.23
N MET A 147 3.18 5.53 3.19
CA MET A 147 3.84 4.32 2.68
C MET A 147 3.46 3.07 3.50
N THR A 148 3.47 3.17 4.83
CA THR A 148 3.13 2.08 5.76
C THR A 148 1.73 1.54 5.51
N LEU A 149 0.74 2.43 5.39
CA LEU A 149 -0.65 2.05 5.07
C LEU A 149 -0.77 1.47 3.67
N ARG A 150 -0.07 2.04 2.68
CA ARG A 150 -0.06 1.50 1.32
C ARG A 150 0.57 0.12 1.24
N ILE A 151 1.64 -0.13 1.98
CA ILE A 151 2.29 -1.45 2.04
C ILE A 151 1.32 -2.46 2.65
N ALA A 152 0.61 -2.09 3.72
CA ALA A 152 -0.38 -2.96 4.36
C ALA A 152 -1.60 -3.29 3.49
N THR A 153 -1.91 -2.46 2.48
CA THR A 153 -2.98 -2.75 1.52
C THR A 153 -2.51 -3.50 0.27
N ARG A 154 -1.18 -3.71 0.10
CA ARG A 154 -0.65 -4.54 -1.00
C ARG A 154 -1.03 -6.01 -0.80
N THR A 155 -1.46 -6.65 -1.88
CA THR A 155 -1.86 -8.06 -1.81
C THR A 155 -0.66 -8.96 -1.56
N GLY A 156 -0.72 -9.80 -0.51
CA GLY A 156 0.36 -10.73 -0.16
C GLY A 156 1.26 -10.24 0.97
N VAL A 157 1.22 -8.95 1.28
CA VAL A 157 1.90 -8.37 2.44
C VAL A 157 0.93 -8.41 3.63
N LYS A 158 1.36 -9.02 4.73
CA LYS A 158 0.58 -9.11 5.98
C LYS A 158 1.45 -8.72 7.16
N PRO A 159 1.60 -7.42 7.44
CA PRO A 159 2.30 -6.98 8.63
C PRO A 159 1.50 -7.37 9.88
N ALA A 160 2.22 -7.81 10.92
CA ALA A 160 1.61 -8.16 12.20
C ALA A 160 1.04 -6.91 12.90
N CYS A 161 1.68 -5.75 12.70
CA CYS A 161 1.20 -4.48 13.21
C CYS A 161 1.75 -3.29 12.42
N LEU A 162 1.07 -2.15 12.50
CA LEU A 162 1.47 -0.89 11.87
C LEU A 162 1.53 0.22 12.92
N VAL A 163 2.54 1.06 12.84
CA VAL A 163 2.68 2.27 13.65
C VAL A 163 2.88 3.46 12.73
N GLY A 164 2.00 4.45 12.83
CA GLY A 164 2.13 5.72 12.12
C GLY A 164 2.41 6.85 13.11
N ILE A 165 3.51 7.57 12.91
CA ILE A 165 3.89 8.75 13.70
C ILE A 165 3.79 9.97 12.79
N ASN A 166 2.90 10.90 13.14
CA ASN A 166 2.75 12.20 12.49
C ASN A 166 2.80 12.17 10.96
N GLY A 167 2.01 11.31 10.32
CA GLY A 167 1.95 11.29 8.86
C GLY A 167 1.34 12.56 8.25
N PRO A 168 1.15 12.61 6.92
CA PRO A 168 -0.02 13.29 6.35
C PRO A 168 -1.35 12.61 6.81
N VAL A 169 -1.29 11.89 7.93
CA VAL A 169 -2.13 10.82 8.46
C VAL A 169 -1.89 10.65 9.98
N GLY A 170 -1.22 11.56 10.68
CA GLY A 170 -0.94 11.41 12.13
C GLY A 170 -0.72 12.72 12.85
N MET A 171 -1.23 12.79 14.09
CA MET A 171 -1.72 13.98 14.80
C MET A 171 -0.68 14.70 15.66
N GLY A 172 -0.36 15.93 15.25
CA GLY A 172 0.08 17.00 16.15
C GLY A 172 -0.93 18.13 16.07
N GLU A 173 -1.46 18.59 17.20
CA GLU A 173 -2.42 19.71 17.22
C GLU A 173 -1.80 21.02 16.73
N ASP A 174 -0.46 21.11 16.77
CA ASP A 174 0.36 22.23 16.26
C ASP A 174 1.13 21.86 14.97
N ASP A 175 0.70 20.83 14.24
CA ASP A 175 1.28 20.47 12.95
C ASP A 175 0.92 21.50 11.86
N LEU A 176 1.90 22.28 11.43
CA LEU A 176 1.75 23.30 10.40
C LEU A 176 2.04 22.79 8.97
N SER A 177 2.36 21.49 8.83
CA SER A 177 2.81 20.90 7.57
C SER A 177 1.75 20.05 6.87
N ALA A 178 0.80 19.46 7.61
CA ALA A 178 -0.31 18.67 7.05
C ALA A 178 -1.55 18.67 7.98
N SER A 179 -2.75 18.53 7.41
CA SER A 179 -4.00 18.34 8.17
C SER A 179 -4.04 16.96 8.82
N SER A 180 -3.35 16.81 9.93
CA SER A 180 -3.08 15.52 10.57
C SER A 180 -4.29 14.90 11.27
N ILE A 181 -5.22 15.73 11.74
CA ILE A 181 -6.43 15.32 12.48
C ILE A 181 -7.46 14.70 11.54
N GLU A 182 -7.80 15.38 10.45
CA GLU A 182 -8.82 14.93 9.49
C GLU A 182 -8.49 13.57 8.87
N ASN A 183 -7.20 13.29 8.69
CA ASN A 183 -6.75 12.02 8.12
C ASN A 183 -6.81 10.85 9.11
N ALA A 184 -6.54 11.09 10.40
CA ALA A 184 -6.71 10.08 11.44
C ALA A 184 -8.20 9.71 11.59
N ASP A 185 -9.09 10.71 11.52
CA ASP A 185 -10.54 10.52 11.56
C ASP A 185 -11.02 9.66 10.38
N MET A 186 -10.53 9.91 9.16
CA MET A 186 -10.89 9.10 7.99
C MET A 186 -10.49 7.62 8.13
N ILE A 187 -9.33 7.34 8.71
CA ILE A 187 -8.89 5.95 8.95
C ILE A 187 -9.75 5.29 10.02
N GLU A 188 -10.00 6.01 11.12
CA GLU A 188 -10.83 5.51 12.20
C GLU A 188 -12.25 5.20 11.71
N GLU A 189 -12.85 6.09 10.93
CA GLU A 189 -14.17 5.94 10.31
C GLU A 189 -14.21 4.76 9.33
N SER A 190 -13.15 4.59 8.53
CA SER A 190 -13.03 3.48 7.58
C SER A 190 -12.94 2.14 8.32
N LEU A 191 -12.12 2.06 9.37
CA LEU A 191 -12.00 0.85 10.20
C LEU A 191 -13.28 0.57 10.98
N ARG A 192 -13.95 1.61 11.46
CA ARG A 192 -15.25 1.52 12.13
C ARG A 192 -16.33 0.98 11.22
N SER A 193 -16.44 1.52 10.00
CA SER A 193 -17.35 1.04 8.96
C SER A 193 -17.11 -0.43 8.60
N ALA A 194 -15.85 -0.89 8.71
CA ALA A 194 -15.47 -2.28 8.48
C ALA A 194 -15.61 -3.19 9.72
N GLY A 195 -16.08 -2.69 10.86
CA GLY A 195 -16.21 -3.45 12.12
C GLY A 195 -14.86 -3.77 12.79
N LYS A 196 -13.81 -3.03 12.47
CA LYS A 196 -12.41 -3.27 12.89
C LYS A 196 -11.85 -2.19 13.80
N SER A 197 -12.69 -1.38 14.45
CA SER A 197 -12.24 -0.32 15.36
C SER A 197 -11.28 -0.81 16.46
N HIS A 198 -11.45 -2.05 16.92
CA HIS A 198 -10.60 -2.66 17.95
C HIS A 198 -9.13 -2.88 17.52
N LEU A 199 -8.82 -2.76 16.22
CA LEU A 199 -7.45 -2.89 15.69
C LEU A 199 -6.72 -1.55 15.61
N PHE A 200 -7.38 -0.44 15.94
CA PHE A 200 -6.83 0.90 15.83
C PHE A 200 -6.64 1.54 17.19
N THR A 201 -5.49 2.17 17.42
CA THR A 201 -5.21 2.97 18.61
C THR A 201 -4.69 4.32 18.16
N ARG A 202 -5.28 5.38 18.70
CA ARG A 202 -4.99 6.76 18.33
C ARG A 202 -4.39 7.49 19.53
N LEU A 203 -3.27 8.18 19.32
CA LEU A 203 -2.58 9.00 20.32
C LEU A 203 -2.51 10.44 19.81
N SER A 204 -2.91 11.40 20.64
CA SER A 204 -2.82 12.84 20.34
C SER A 204 -2.00 13.53 21.42
N TYR A 205 -1.12 14.44 21.01
CA TYR A 205 -0.23 15.18 21.91
C TYR A 205 -0.39 16.69 21.70
N PRO A 206 -1.14 17.37 22.57
CA PRO A 206 -1.29 18.83 22.51
C PRO A 206 0.08 19.54 22.61
N GLY A 207 0.31 20.50 21.71
CA GLY A 207 1.55 21.27 21.66
C GLY A 207 2.78 20.52 21.15
N ALA A 208 2.63 19.29 20.65
CA ALA A 208 3.69 18.58 19.94
C ALA A 208 3.66 18.93 18.44
N GLY A 209 4.86 19.18 17.87
CA GLY A 209 5.05 19.38 16.43
C GLY A 209 5.12 18.07 15.65
N HIS A 210 5.30 18.19 14.34
CA HIS A 210 5.25 17.12 13.35
C HIS A 210 6.35 16.05 13.51
N LEU A 211 7.54 16.39 13.98
CA LEU A 211 8.66 15.43 14.07
C LEU A 211 8.74 14.80 15.47
N ILE A 212 7.83 13.87 15.80
CA ILE A 212 7.94 13.08 17.03
C ILE A 212 9.01 11.99 16.83
N GLU A 213 10.23 12.36 17.20
CA GLU A 213 11.44 11.52 17.16
C GLU A 213 11.60 10.68 18.44
N PRO A 214 12.60 9.79 18.53
CA PRO A 214 12.92 9.11 19.78
C PRO A 214 13.19 10.09 20.93
N PRO A 215 13.03 9.65 22.20
CA PRO A 215 13.16 10.50 23.37
C PRO A 215 14.46 11.31 23.40
N TYR A 216 14.36 12.55 23.88
CA TYR A 216 15.47 13.51 24.02
C TYR A 216 16.02 14.07 22.70
N SER A 217 15.40 13.73 21.57
CA SER A 217 15.71 14.35 20.28
C SER A 217 15.35 15.85 20.29
N PRO A 218 16.26 16.75 19.93
CA PRO A 218 15.97 18.18 19.96
C PRO A 218 14.87 18.54 18.96
N ASN A 219 13.88 19.32 19.41
CA ASN A 219 12.79 19.79 18.56
C ASN A 219 13.30 20.80 17.51
N ALA A 220 13.28 20.39 16.24
CA ALA A 220 13.50 21.26 15.10
C ALA A 220 12.18 21.91 14.65
N ARG A 221 11.85 23.09 15.18
CA ARG A 221 10.57 23.78 14.88
C ARG A 221 10.44 24.23 13.41
N ALA A 222 11.55 24.36 12.70
CA ALA A 222 11.59 24.67 11.28
C ALA A 222 12.84 24.06 10.65
N SER A 223 12.74 23.64 9.39
CA SER A 223 13.91 23.26 8.58
C SER A 223 13.84 23.88 7.20
N MET A 224 15.00 24.13 6.62
CA MET A 224 15.12 24.58 5.24
C MET A 224 15.61 23.43 4.38
N TRP A 225 14.84 23.09 3.37
CA TRP A 225 15.23 22.07 2.40
C TRP A 225 15.10 22.63 0.99
N SER A 226 15.98 22.18 0.11
CA SER A 226 16.10 22.73 -1.24
C SER A 226 15.87 21.63 -2.26
N ILE A 227 14.76 21.73 -2.99
CA ILE A 227 14.62 21.05 -4.28
C ILE A 227 14.98 22.10 -5.33
N LYS A 228 16.16 22.00 -5.94
CA LYS A 228 16.59 22.98 -6.95
C LYS A 228 15.49 23.19 -7.99
N PRO A 229 15.09 24.44 -8.31
CA PRO A 229 15.69 25.72 -7.91
C PRO A 229 15.08 26.39 -6.65
N LYS A 230 14.11 25.77 -5.97
CA LYS A 230 13.36 26.37 -4.86
C LYS A 230 13.97 26.02 -3.49
N LYS A 231 14.03 27.01 -2.61
CA LYS A 231 14.26 26.81 -1.16
C LYS A 231 12.90 26.85 -0.49
N LEU A 232 12.54 25.77 0.17
CA LEU A 232 11.31 25.68 0.95
C LEU A 232 11.69 25.67 2.43
N ILE A 233 11.11 26.61 3.17
CA ILE A 233 11.15 26.58 4.63
C ILE A 233 9.89 25.86 5.07
N THR A 234 10.06 24.75 5.77
CA THR A 234 8.94 24.01 6.36
C THR A 234 8.94 24.26 7.85
N LEU A 235 7.78 24.66 8.36
CA LEU A 235 7.53 24.80 9.79
C LEU A 235 6.95 23.49 10.30
N TRP A 236 7.60 22.90 11.30
CA TRP A 236 7.20 21.62 11.89
C TRP A 236 6.39 21.81 13.19
N GLY A 237 6.43 23.02 13.77
CA GLY A 237 5.67 23.33 14.99
C GLY A 237 6.29 22.73 16.26
N GLY A 238 5.49 22.65 17.32
CA GLY A 238 5.87 22.07 18.60
C GLY A 238 6.48 23.04 19.60
N HIS A 239 5.96 22.99 20.83
CA HIS A 239 6.52 23.65 22.01
C HIS A 239 7.57 22.73 22.66
N PRO A 240 8.74 23.24 23.09
CA PRO A 240 9.85 22.38 23.54
C PRO A 240 9.48 21.35 24.61
N ALA A 241 8.85 21.78 25.71
CA ALA A 241 8.51 20.88 26.82
C ALA A 241 7.37 19.90 26.47
N PRO A 242 6.21 20.32 25.91
CA PRO A 242 5.18 19.40 25.47
C PRO A 242 5.64 18.41 24.40
N HIS A 243 6.49 18.86 23.46
CA HIS A 243 7.02 18.00 22.41
C HIS A 243 7.99 16.94 22.96
N ALA A 244 8.87 17.31 23.90
CA ALA A 244 9.74 16.34 24.56
C ALA A 244 8.93 15.30 25.36
N ALA A 245 7.90 15.73 26.11
CA ALA A 245 7.01 14.83 26.81
C ALA A 245 6.26 13.88 25.85
N ALA A 246 5.85 14.37 24.69
CA ALA A 246 5.22 13.57 23.64
C ALA A 246 6.18 12.50 23.06
N GLN A 247 7.45 12.84 22.84
CA GLN A 247 8.46 11.88 22.38
C GLN A 247 8.65 10.73 23.38
N GLU A 248 8.79 11.06 24.67
CA GLU A 248 8.96 10.06 25.74
C GLU A 248 7.76 9.10 25.83
N ASP A 249 6.55 9.65 25.90
CA ASP A 249 5.34 8.85 26.06
C ASP A 249 4.98 8.07 24.78
N ALA A 250 5.13 8.68 23.59
CA ALA A 250 4.91 7.99 22.32
C ALA A 250 5.88 6.82 22.15
N TRP A 251 7.16 7.00 22.46
CA TRP A 251 8.14 5.94 22.33
C TRP A 251 7.82 4.74 23.23
N ALA A 252 7.47 4.99 24.50
CA ALA A 252 7.06 3.95 25.42
C ALA A 252 5.82 3.18 24.91
N LYS A 253 4.81 3.90 24.38
CA LYS A 253 3.60 3.30 23.81
C LYS A 253 3.87 2.49 22.55
N VAL A 254 4.75 2.98 21.67
CA VAL A 254 5.18 2.25 20.46
C VAL A 254 5.87 0.94 20.86
N LEU A 255 6.83 0.98 21.79
CA LEU A 255 7.51 -0.22 22.26
C LEU A 255 6.54 -1.24 22.86
N ASN A 256 5.62 -0.79 23.73
CA ASN A 256 4.58 -1.65 24.31
C ASN A 256 3.66 -2.25 23.24
N PHE A 257 3.28 -1.47 22.22
CA PHE A 257 2.46 -1.96 21.12
C PHE A 257 3.21 -3.02 20.30
N LEU A 258 4.47 -2.78 19.95
CA LEU A 258 5.30 -3.74 19.24
C LEU A 258 5.51 -5.02 20.05
N ASP A 259 5.79 -4.90 21.35
CA ASP A 259 5.96 -6.05 22.24
C ASP A 259 4.70 -6.94 22.26
N ASN A 260 3.53 -6.31 22.42
CA ASN A 260 2.24 -7.00 22.45
C ASN A 260 1.87 -7.69 21.14
N ASN A 261 2.32 -7.18 19.99
CA ASN A 261 1.95 -7.70 18.67
C ASN A 261 3.03 -8.57 18.02
N LEU A 262 4.29 -8.45 18.42
CA LEU A 262 5.43 -9.13 17.78
C LEU A 262 6.13 -10.16 18.67
N ARG A 263 5.96 -10.16 20.00
CA ARG A 263 6.63 -11.15 20.88
C ARG A 263 5.79 -12.37 21.24
N ARG A 264 4.51 -12.40 20.87
CA ARG A 264 3.61 -13.55 21.13
C ARG A 264 3.97 -14.76 20.30
#